data_AF-A0A8W8N7Y6-F1
#
_entry.id   AF-A0A8W8N7Y6-F1
#
_cell.length_a   1.000
_cell.length_b   1.000
_cell.length_c   1.000
_cell.angle_alpha   90.00
_cell.angle_beta   90.00
_cell.angle_gamma   90.00
#
_symmetry.space_group_name_H-M   'P 1'
#
loop_
_entity.id
_entity.type
_entity.pdbx_description
1 polymer ?
#
loop_
_entity_poly.entity_id
_entity_poly.type
_entity_poly.pdbx_seq_one_letter_code
_entity_poly.pdbx_strand_id
1 'polypeptide(L)' 'GPNTYNENETIAKYEIMDGAPVRGESIPIRLFLSGYELTPTMRDINKKFSVRYYLNLVLVDE' A
#
# COMPACT_ATOMS: atom_id res chain seq x y z
N GLY A 1 -19.04 2.32 -15.93
CA GLY A 1 -19.48 2.25 -17.34
C GLY A 1 -18.80 1.07 -18.02
N PRO A 2 -19.19 0.69 -19.25
CA PRO A 2 -18.76 -0.56 -19.89
C PRO A 2 -17.23 -0.79 -20.00
N ASN A 3 -16.38 0.22 -19.76
CA ASN A 3 -14.94 0.08 -19.69
C ASN A 3 -14.39 0.79 -18.44
N THR A 4 -14.28 0.09 -17.32
CA THR A 4 -13.57 0.59 -16.12
C THR A 4 -12.20 -0.07 -16.10
N TYR A 5 -11.13 0.72 -16.09
CA TYR A 5 -9.76 0.23 -16.04
C TYR A 5 -9.19 0.44 -14.64
N ASN A 6 -8.49 -0.56 -14.12
CA ASN A 6 -7.77 -0.48 -12.86
C ASN A 6 -6.29 -0.74 -13.14
N GLU A 7 -5.44 0.15 -12.64
CA GLU A 7 -3.99 0.02 -12.69
C GLU A 7 -3.46 0.07 -11.26
N ASN A 8 -2.57 -0.87 -10.94
CA ASN A 8 -1.98 -0.98 -9.61
C ASN A 8 -0.47 -0.82 -9.74
N GLU A 9 0.10 0.08 -8.94
CA GLU A 9 1.53 0.32 -8.85
C GLU A 9 2.00 0.14 -7.41
N THR A 10 3.14 -0.54 -7.22
CA THR A 10 3.76 -0.69 -5.90
C THR A 10 4.73 0.47 -5.68
N ILE A 11 4.32 1.47 -4.90
CA ILE A 11 5.14 2.65 -4.60
C ILE A 11 6.35 2.31 -3.72
N ALA A 12 6.17 1.39 -2.77
CA ALA A 12 7.21 0.99 -1.83
C ALA A 12 6.98 -0.44 -1.35
N LYS A 13 8.07 -1.17 -1.10
CA LYS A 13 8.08 -2.45 -0.41
C LYS A 13 9.03 -2.37 0.77
N TYR A 14 8.55 -2.77 1.95
CA TYR A 14 9.34 -2.86 3.16
C TYR A 14 9.26 -4.28 3.70
N GLU A 15 10.42 -4.90 3.89
CA GLU A 15 10.52 -6.22 4.51
C GLU A 15 10.63 -6.02 6.02
N ILE A 16 9.62 -6.52 6.74
CA ILE A 16 9.44 -6.22 8.17
C ILE A 16 10.19 -7.22 9.05
N MET A 17 10.20 -8.50 8.67
CA MET A 17 10.75 -9.58 9.48
C MET A 17 11.14 -10.76 8.60
N ASP A 18 12.24 -11.42 8.96
CA ASP A 18 12.66 -12.72 8.43
C ASP A 18 12.38 -13.78 9.52
N GLY A 19 11.39 -14.64 9.29
CA GLY A 19 10.89 -15.63 10.26
C GLY A 19 9.49 -15.37 10.82
N ALA A 20 8.96 -16.34 11.57
CA ALA A 20 7.62 -16.28 12.14
C ALA A 20 7.60 -15.45 13.45
N PRO A 21 6.62 -14.54 13.63
CA PRO A 21 6.50 -13.81 14.89
C PRO A 21 6.08 -14.75 16.01
N VAL A 22 6.61 -14.55 17.22
CA VAL A 22 6.08 -15.28 18.39
C VAL A 22 4.92 -14.53 19.04
N ARG A 23 4.05 -15.29 19.71
CA ARG A 23 2.85 -14.73 20.35
C ARG A 23 3.25 -13.66 21.37
N GLY A 24 2.76 -12.45 21.16
CA GLY A 24 2.98 -11.30 22.05
C GLY A 24 4.08 -10.35 21.58
N GLU A 25 4.77 -10.65 20.48
CA GLU A 25 5.70 -9.69 19.87
C GLU A 25 4.97 -8.52 19.21
N SER A 26 5.58 -7.34 19.28
CA SER A 26 5.12 -6.13 18.61
C SER A 26 6.30 -5.47 17.91
N ILE A 27 6.22 -5.34 16.60
CA ILE A 27 7.27 -4.74 15.77
C ILE A 27 6.83 -3.32 15.40
N PRO A 28 7.54 -2.27 15.87
CA PRO A 28 7.23 -0.90 15.50
C PRO A 28 7.63 -0.63 14.04
N ILE A 29 6.73 -0.03 13.26
CA ILE A 29 6.95 0.32 11.86
C ILE A 29 6.89 1.83 11.68
N ARG A 30 7.85 2.40 10.95
CA ARG A 30 7.86 3.81 10.55
C ARG A 30 8.12 3.93 9.05
N LEU A 31 7.18 4.53 8.32
CA LEU A 31 7.26 4.77 6.88
C LEU A 31 7.35 6.28 6.64
N PHE A 32 8.42 6.74 6.01
CA PHE A 32 8.60 8.16 5.68
C PHE A 32 8.11 8.42 4.26
N LEU A 33 7.06 9.25 4.13
CA LEU A 33 6.40 9.48 2.85
C LEU A 33 7.12 10.49 1.94
N SER A 34 8.01 11.31 2.50
CA SER A 34 8.69 12.41 1.78
C SER A 34 9.64 11.94 0.68
N GLY A 35 10.06 10.67 0.69
CA GLY A 35 10.93 10.09 -0.33
C GLY A 35 10.19 9.49 -1.53
N TYR A 36 8.85 9.50 -1.51
CA TYR A 36 8.02 8.90 -2.55
C TYR A 36 7.32 9.96 -3.40
N GLU A 37 7.20 9.69 -4.70
CA GLU A 37 6.42 10.50 -5.63
C GLU A 37 4.92 10.24 -5.44
N LEU A 38 4.38 10.77 -4.35
CA LEU A 38 2.97 10.64 -4.00
C LEU A 38 2.16 11.83 -4.50
N THR A 39 0.92 11.54 -4.87
CA THR A 39 -0.11 12.54 -5.09
C THR A 39 -1.13 12.47 -3.95
N PRO A 40 -1.98 13.50 -3.74
CA PRO A 40 -3.11 13.38 -2.85
C PRO A 40 -4.05 12.26 -3.30
N THR A 41 -4.77 11.65 -2.35
CA THR A 41 -5.88 10.75 -2.71
C THR A 41 -6.94 11.53 -3.50
N MET A 42 -7.28 11.04 -4.68
CA MET A 42 -8.25 11.68 -5.57
C MET A 42 -9.50 10.82 -5.62
N ARG A 43 -10.63 11.35 -5.15
CA ARG A 43 -11.89 10.61 -5.10
C ARG A 43 -12.87 11.11 -6.15
N ASP A 44 -13.32 10.20 -7.01
CA ASP A 44 -14.40 10.40 -7.97
C ASP A 44 -14.26 11.69 -8.80
N ILE A 45 -13.04 11.99 -9.27
CA ILE A 45 -12.73 13.24 -9.97
C ILE A 45 -13.56 13.33 -11.23
N ASN A 46 -14.54 14.24 -11.21
CA ASN A 46 -15.54 14.42 -12.27
C ASN A 46 -16.21 13.10 -12.72
N LYS A 47 -16.33 12.12 -11.81
CA LYS A 47 -16.82 10.75 -12.10
C LYS A 47 -16.03 10.03 -13.21
N LYS A 48 -14.78 10.41 -13.46
CA LYS A 48 -13.91 9.83 -14.50
C LYS A 48 -12.88 8.88 -13.94
N PHE A 49 -12.23 9.24 -12.82
CA PHE A 49 -11.18 8.43 -12.23
C PHE A 49 -11.07 8.66 -10.71
N SER A 50 -10.32 7.77 -10.05
CA SER A 50 -9.88 7.92 -8.66
C SER A 50 -8.43 7.47 -8.53
N VAL A 51 -7.68 8.08 -7.61
CA VAL A 51 -6.33 7.65 -7.19
C VAL A 51 -6.41 7.29 -5.72
N ARG A 52 -6.09 6.05 -5.37
CA ARG A 52 -6.20 5.52 -4.00
C ARG A 52 -4.90 4.84 -3.62
N TYR A 53 -4.45 5.09 -2.39
CA TYR A 53 -3.26 4.48 -1.81
C TYR A 53 -3.67 3.48 -0.73
N TYR A 54 -2.97 2.37 -0.65
CA TYR A 54 -3.22 1.30 0.32
C TYR A 54 -1.91 0.89 0.98
N LEU A 55 -1.95 0.63 2.28
CA LEU A 55 -0.93 -0.16 2.96
C LEU A 55 -1.31 -1.63 2.78
N ASN A 56 -0.51 -2.37 2.03
CA ASN A 56 -0.73 -3.78 1.76
C ASN A 56 0.20 -4.63 2.64
N LEU A 57 -0.35 -5.26 3.68
CA LEU A 57 0.39 -6.21 4.52
C LEU A 57 0.36 -7.58 3.84
N VAL A 58 1.54 -8.08 3.48
CA VAL A 58 1.70 -9.41 2.88
C VAL A 58 2.41 -10.30 3.88
N LEU A 59 1.81 -11.46 4.16
CA LEU A 59 2.43 -12.55 4.91
C LEU A 59 2.68 -13.69 3.94
N VAL A 60 3.91 -14.19 3.95
CA VAL A 60 4.32 -15.37 3.17
C VAL A 60 4.60 -16.46 4.18
N ASP A 61 3.90 -17.59 4.04
CA ASP A 61 4.21 -18.83 4.77
C ASP A 61 5.29 -19.60 4.00
N GLU A 62 5.93 -20.59 4.63
CA GLU A 62 6.80 -21.55 3.93
C GLU A 62 6.00 -22.53 3.06
#